data_AF-A0A8B7E0D4-F1
#
_entry.id   AF-A0A8B7E0D4-F1
#
_cell.length_a   1.000
_cell.length_b   1.000
_cell.length_c   1.000
_cell.angle_alpha   90.00
_cell.angle_beta   90.00
_cell.angle_gamma   90.00
#
_symmetry.space_group_name_H-M   'P 1'
#
loop_
_entity.id
_entity.type
_entity.pdbx_description
1 polymer ?
#
loop_
_entity_poly.entity_id
_entity_poly.type
_entity_poly.pdbx_seq_one_letter_code
_entity_poly.pdbx_strand_id
1 'polypeptide(L)'
;MEQNVGFPKKEKNILLNQVFKLKFSNSVGEDWKTLGRWLNINDSYLGMIDQDNTKTVEKAYNMLSKWMEMNKNPTLEELKTSLKNMERFDLIRKLEELARTILAMPLGITDVAANKFIVIEH
;
A
#
# COMPACT_ATOMS: atom_id res chain seq x y z
N MET A 1 -11.52 -30.29 6.46
CA MET A 1 -10.20 -29.63 6.59
C MET A 1 -10.40 -28.15 6.31
N GLU A 2 -10.55 -27.36 7.36
CA GLU A 2 -10.75 -25.91 7.27
C GLU A 2 -9.39 -25.23 7.05
N GLN A 3 -9.15 -24.75 5.84
CA GLN A 3 -8.12 -23.75 5.58
C GLN A 3 -8.75 -22.39 5.84
N ASN A 4 -8.64 -21.91 7.09
CA ASN A 4 -9.02 -20.56 7.48
C ASN A 4 -8.00 -19.55 6.91
N VAL A 5 -8.16 -19.18 5.64
CA VAL A 5 -7.31 -18.18 4.96
C VAL A 5 -7.78 -16.78 5.37
N GLY A 6 -7.44 -16.36 6.58
CA GLY A 6 -7.75 -15.03 7.14
C GLY A 6 -6.93 -13.86 6.59
N PHE A 7 -6.15 -14.07 5.51
CA PHE A 7 -5.19 -13.10 4.99
C PHE A 7 -5.73 -12.01 4.01
N PRO A 8 -6.73 -12.25 3.13
CA PRO A 8 -7.05 -11.30 2.07
C PRO A 8 -7.70 -9.99 2.58
N LYS A 9 -8.31 -10.00 3.77
CA LYS A 9 -8.96 -8.80 4.33
C LYS A 9 -7.96 -7.74 4.83
N LYS A 10 -6.77 -8.14 5.31
CA LYS A 10 -5.79 -7.20 5.89
C LYS A 10 -5.03 -6.42 4.83
N GLU A 11 -4.63 -7.06 3.74
CA GLU A 11 -3.91 -6.39 2.64
C GLU A 11 -4.79 -5.38 1.90
N LYS A 12 -6.06 -5.74 1.68
CA LYS A 12 -7.05 -4.82 1.10
C LYS A 12 -7.20 -3.57 1.96
N ASN A 13 -7.17 -3.69 3.29
CA ASN A 13 -7.23 -2.53 4.19
C ASN A 13 -5.99 -1.61 4.10
N ILE A 14 -4.81 -2.15 3.77
CA ILE A 14 -3.59 -1.35 3.59
C ILE A 14 -3.63 -0.61 2.26
N LEU A 15 -3.94 -1.30 1.16
CA LEU A 15 -3.99 -0.69 -0.18
C LEU A 15 -5.10 0.37 -0.29
N LEU A 16 -6.24 0.15 0.36
CA LEU A 16 -7.32 1.13 0.40
C LEU A 16 -7.04 2.33 1.31
N ASN A 17 -6.04 2.25 2.20
CA ASN A 17 -5.68 3.34 3.11
C ASN A 17 -5.20 4.56 2.32
N GLN A 18 -5.82 5.72 2.56
CA GLN A 18 -5.46 6.95 1.83
C GLN A 18 -4.06 7.46 2.16
N VAL A 19 -3.62 7.32 3.42
CA VAL A 19 -2.28 7.72 3.86
C VAL A 19 -1.22 6.84 3.20
N PHE A 20 -1.48 5.53 3.10
CA PHE A 20 -0.65 4.60 2.34
C PHE A 20 -0.48 5.08 0.89
N LYS A 21 -1.60 5.24 0.18
CA LYS A 21 -1.60 5.63 -1.24
C LYS A 21 -0.85 6.93 -1.45
N LEU A 22 -1.09 7.94 -0.64
CA LEU A 22 -0.42 9.24 -0.77
C LEU A 22 1.09 9.13 -0.54
N LYS A 23 1.52 8.51 0.57
CA LYS A 23 2.96 8.38 0.90
C LYS A 23 3.71 7.51 -0.10
N PHE A 24 3.08 6.43 -0.54
CA PHE A 24 3.67 5.54 -1.52
C PHE A 24 3.77 6.22 -2.90
N SER A 25 2.73 6.92 -3.34
CA SER A 25 2.74 7.69 -4.60
C SER A 25 3.83 8.75 -4.64
N ASN A 26 4.07 9.42 -3.51
CA ASN A 26 5.18 10.36 -3.38
C ASN A 26 6.55 9.69 -3.54
N SER A 27 6.68 8.43 -3.11
CA SER A 27 7.92 7.65 -3.28
C SER A 27 8.10 7.15 -4.70
N VAL A 28 7.01 6.76 -5.39
CA VAL A 28 7.03 6.29 -6.78
C VAL A 28 7.57 7.37 -7.71
N GLY A 29 7.16 8.63 -7.55
CA GLY A 29 7.68 9.75 -8.32
C GLY A 29 7.50 9.57 -9.82
N GLU A 30 8.51 9.96 -10.61
CA GLU A 30 8.47 9.99 -12.08
C GLU A 30 8.25 8.61 -12.72
N ASP A 31 8.53 7.53 -12.00
CA ASP A 31 8.38 6.15 -12.51
C ASP A 31 6.94 5.64 -12.55
N TRP A 32 5.98 6.48 -12.20
CA TRP A 32 4.57 6.10 -12.11
C TRP A 32 4.01 5.53 -13.42
N LYS A 33 4.41 6.04 -14.60
CA LYS A 33 3.96 5.47 -15.89
C LYS A 33 4.51 4.07 -16.10
N THR A 34 5.79 3.87 -15.81
CA THR A 34 6.45 2.57 -15.92
C THR A 34 5.81 1.57 -14.97
N LEU A 35 5.58 1.96 -13.71
CA LEU A 35 4.86 1.13 -12.76
C LEU A 35 3.43 0.81 -13.21
N GLY A 36 2.70 1.79 -13.75
CA GLY A 36 1.36 1.58 -14.29
C GLY A 36 1.31 0.53 -15.40
N ARG A 37 2.32 0.50 -16.28
CA ARG A 37 2.44 -0.53 -17.33
C ARG A 37 2.69 -1.92 -16.75
N TRP A 38 3.58 -2.04 -15.77
CA TRP A 38 3.81 -3.31 -15.07
C TRP A 38 2.58 -3.81 -14.31
N LEU A 39 1.73 -2.89 -13.86
CA LEU A 39 0.42 -3.16 -13.26
C LEU A 39 -0.70 -3.38 -14.29
N ASN A 40 -0.36 -3.50 -15.58
CA ASN A 40 -1.27 -3.72 -16.70
C ASN A 40 -2.33 -2.62 -16.90
N ILE A 41 -2.04 -1.38 -16.50
CA ILE A 41 -2.87 -0.23 -16.89
C ILE A 41 -2.56 0.12 -18.35
N ASN A 42 -3.59 0.23 -19.17
CA ASN A 42 -3.45 0.59 -20.58
C ASN A 42 -2.86 2.01 -20.75
N ASP A 43 -1.99 2.20 -21.75
CA ASP A 43 -1.36 3.51 -22.03
C ASP A 43 -2.37 4.63 -22.29
N SER A 44 -3.57 4.35 -22.78
CA SER A 44 -4.62 5.37 -22.92
C SER A 44 -5.01 5.99 -21.59
N TYR A 45 -5.21 5.18 -20.55
CA TYR A 45 -5.50 5.66 -19.19
C TYR A 45 -4.29 6.37 -18.58
N LEU A 46 -3.08 5.87 -18.81
CA LEU A 46 -1.86 6.54 -18.35
C LEU A 46 -1.68 7.90 -19.04
N GLY A 47 -2.04 8.00 -20.33
CA GLY A 47 -2.07 9.25 -21.08
C GLY A 47 -3.07 10.26 -20.51
N MET A 48 -4.30 9.81 -20.18
CA MET A 48 -5.30 10.65 -19.52
C MET A 48 -4.82 11.15 -18.16
N ILE A 49 -4.26 10.28 -17.31
CA ILE A 49 -3.71 10.66 -16.01
C ILE A 49 -2.61 11.72 -16.15
N ASP A 50 -1.75 11.58 -17.16
CA ASP A 50 -0.66 12.53 -17.42
C ASP A 50 -1.15 13.91 -17.85
N GLN A 51 -2.25 13.96 -18.60
CA GLN A 51 -2.87 15.19 -19.09
C GLN A 51 -3.69 15.88 -17.99
N ASP A 52 -4.43 15.11 -17.20
CA ASP A 52 -5.36 15.64 -16.19
C ASP A 52 -4.67 16.15 -14.91
N ASN A 53 -3.39 15.82 -14.72
CA ASN A 53 -2.66 16.12 -13.49
C ASN A 53 -1.33 16.79 -13.82
N THR A 54 -0.98 17.85 -13.09
CA THR A 54 0.31 18.54 -13.30
C THR A 54 1.40 17.98 -12.39
N LYS A 55 1.06 17.61 -11.14
CA LYS A 55 2.05 17.15 -10.17
C LYS A 55 2.30 15.65 -10.29
N THR A 56 3.56 15.25 -10.26
CA THR A 56 3.99 13.84 -10.32
C THR A 56 3.34 12.98 -9.24
N VAL A 57 3.19 13.50 -8.01
CA VAL A 57 2.51 12.78 -6.92
C VAL A 57 1.04 12.51 -7.20
N GLU A 58 0.33 13.45 -7.85
CA GLU A 58 -1.09 13.31 -8.22
C GLU A 58 -1.23 12.26 -9.33
N LYS A 59 -0.31 12.27 -10.31
CA LYS A 59 -0.23 11.26 -11.37
C LYS A 59 -0.02 9.86 -10.79
N ALA A 60 0.96 9.70 -9.89
CA ALA A 60 1.24 8.44 -9.22
C ALA A 60 0.05 7.95 -8.36
N TYR A 61 -0.62 8.86 -7.67
CA TYR A 61 -1.80 8.55 -6.86
C TYR A 61 -2.97 8.06 -7.71
N ASN A 62 -3.25 8.74 -8.82
CA ASN A 62 -4.32 8.37 -9.73
C ASN A 62 -4.01 7.06 -10.46
N MET A 63 -2.74 6.81 -10.81
CA MET A 63 -2.30 5.52 -11.34
C MET A 63 -2.54 4.39 -10.33
N LEU A 64 -2.13 4.54 -9.06
CA LEU A 64 -2.38 3.54 -8.03
C LEU A 64 -3.89 3.30 -7.83
N SER A 65 -4.67 4.37 -7.80
CA SER A 65 -6.12 4.29 -7.65
C SER A 65 -6.77 3.57 -8.82
N LYS A 66 -6.30 3.83 -10.06
CA LYS A 66 -6.80 3.16 -11.26
C LYS A 66 -6.49 1.67 -11.26
N TRP A 67 -5.28 1.28 -10.88
CA TRP A 67 -4.93 -0.14 -10.74
C TRP A 67 -5.85 -0.84 -9.74
N MET A 68 -6.12 -0.23 -8.57
CA MET A 68 -7.01 -0.81 -7.57
C MET A 68 -8.48 -0.88 -8.00
N GLU A 69 -8.93 0.04 -8.86
CA GLU A 69 -10.27 0.03 -9.44
C GLU A 69 -10.42 -1.10 -10.46
N MET A 70 -9.41 -1.31 -11.32
CA MET A 70 -9.43 -2.31 -12.38
C MET A 70 -9.17 -3.73 -11.88
N ASN A 71 -8.38 -3.88 -10.80
CA ASN A 71 -8.09 -5.19 -10.22
C ASN A 71 -9.21 -5.60 -9.25
N LYS A 72 -9.83 -6.76 -9.49
CA LYS A 72 -10.89 -7.30 -8.62
C LYS A 72 -10.38 -7.59 -7.20
N ASN A 73 -9.11 -7.93 -7.05
CA ASN A 73 -8.49 -8.25 -5.77
C ASN A 73 -7.01 -7.83 -5.75
N PRO A 74 -6.71 -6.52 -5.70
CA PRO A 74 -5.33 -6.04 -5.69
C PRO A 74 -4.62 -6.50 -4.42
N THR A 75 -3.40 -7.02 -4.57
CA THR A 75 -2.58 -7.52 -3.46
C THR A 75 -1.25 -6.77 -3.35
N LEU A 76 -0.66 -6.79 -2.15
CA LEU A 76 0.67 -6.21 -1.95
C LEU A 76 1.74 -6.98 -2.72
N GLU A 77 1.55 -8.29 -2.91
CA GLU A 77 2.51 -9.14 -3.64
C GLU A 77 2.54 -8.87 -5.15
N GLU A 78 1.39 -8.57 -5.78
CA GLU A 78 1.36 -8.11 -7.18
C GLU A 78 2.14 -6.79 -7.35
N LEU A 79 1.94 -5.85 -6.42
CA LEU A 79 2.66 -4.59 -6.42
C LEU A 79 4.17 -4.81 -6.20
N LYS A 80 4.56 -5.63 -5.23
CA LYS A 80 5.98 -6.00 -5.02
C LYS A 80 6.60 -6.64 -6.23
N THR A 81 5.90 -7.56 -6.88
CA THR A 81 6.39 -8.27 -8.07
C THR A 81 6.66 -7.29 -9.20
N SER A 82 5.73 -6.36 -9.43
CA SER A 82 5.91 -5.29 -10.42
C SER A 82 7.13 -4.42 -10.11
N LEU A 83 7.33 -4.04 -8.85
CA LEU A 83 8.50 -3.26 -8.42
C LEU A 83 9.82 -4.04 -8.53
N LYS A 84 9.82 -5.36 -8.29
CA LYS A 84 10.98 -6.23 -8.51
C LYS A 84 11.36 -6.27 -9.98
N ASN A 85 10.38 -6.39 -10.87
CA ASN A 85 10.62 -6.38 -12.32
C ASN A 85 11.13 -5.03 -12.83
N MET A 86 10.82 -3.93 -12.12
CA MET A 86 11.40 -2.60 -12.34
C MET A 86 12.77 -2.41 -11.67
N GLU A 87 13.26 -3.39 -10.92
CA GLU A 87 14.47 -3.30 -10.09
C GLU A 87 14.42 -2.17 -9.03
N ARG A 88 13.22 -1.72 -8.65
CA ARG A 88 12.98 -0.65 -7.67
C ARG A 88 12.88 -1.18 -6.25
N PHE A 89 13.97 -1.78 -5.76
CA PHE A 89 14.05 -2.35 -4.42
C PHE A 89 13.90 -1.29 -3.30
N ASP A 90 14.25 -0.03 -3.58
CA ASP A 90 13.99 1.10 -2.70
C ASP A 90 12.47 1.29 -2.46
N LEU A 91 11.65 1.14 -3.50
CA LEU A 91 10.20 1.22 -3.39
C LEU A 91 9.61 0.00 -2.68
N ILE A 92 10.19 -1.19 -2.84
CA ILE A 92 9.78 -2.38 -2.08
C ILE A 92 10.02 -2.15 -0.59
N ARG A 93 11.18 -1.62 -0.20
CA ARG A 93 11.46 -1.29 1.19
C ARG A 93 10.47 -0.25 1.73
N LYS A 94 10.17 0.80 0.96
CA LYS A 94 9.17 1.82 1.32
C LYS A 94 7.77 1.23 1.49
N LEU A 95 7.39 0.32 0.61
CA LEU A 95 6.12 -0.39 0.67
C LEU A 95 5.98 -1.17 1.98
N GLU A 96 7.02 -1.91 2.36
CA GLU A 96 7.04 -2.69 3.61
C GLU A 96 7.05 -1.80 4.86
N GLU A 97 7.82 -0.70 4.86
CA GLU A 97 7.83 0.29 5.94
C GLU A 97 6.43 0.88 6.17
N LEU A 98 5.74 1.27 5.09
CA LEU A 98 4.39 1.83 5.16
C LEU A 98 3.36 0.79 5.61
N ALA A 99 3.42 -0.43 5.06
CA ALA A 99 2.53 -1.52 5.45
C ALA A 99 2.68 -1.86 6.94
N ARG A 100 3.92 -1.97 7.44
CA ARG A 100 4.21 -2.18 8.86
C ARG A 100 3.68 -1.04 9.70
N THR A 101 3.88 0.21 9.29
CA THR A 101 3.39 1.38 10.04
C THR A 101 1.87 1.36 10.20
N ILE A 102 1.15 0.98 9.15
CA ILE A 102 -0.33 0.93 9.18
C ILE A 102 -0.84 -0.24 10.00
N LEU A 103 -0.16 -1.39 9.93
CA LEU A 103 -0.50 -2.56 10.73
C LEU A 103 -0.10 -2.40 12.21
N ALA A 104 0.94 -1.61 12.49
CA ALA A 104 1.44 -1.32 13.83
C ALA A 104 0.75 -0.12 14.48
N MET A 105 -0.13 0.61 13.78
CA MET A 105 -1.05 1.52 14.45
C MET A 105 -2.01 0.67 15.29
N PRO A 106 -1.97 0.76 16.63
CA PRO A 106 -3.06 0.21 17.40
C PRO A 106 -4.32 0.98 16.99
N LEU A 107 -5.38 0.25 16.62
CA LEU A 107 -6.73 0.79 16.77
C LEU A 107 -6.77 1.41 18.17
N GLY A 108 -6.95 2.72 18.26
CA GLY A 108 -6.70 3.48 19.48
C GLY A 108 -7.52 3.00 20.67
N ILE A 109 -6.98 2.03 21.41
CA ILE A 109 -7.06 1.76 22.84
C ILE A 109 -5.82 0.90 23.17
N THR A 110 -4.67 1.51 23.42
CA THR A 110 -3.62 0.86 24.20
C THR A 110 -3.66 1.43 25.60
N ASP A 111 -4.29 0.67 26.48
CA ASP A 111 -3.75 0.38 27.81
C ASP A 111 -3.20 1.57 28.62
N VAL A 112 -4.11 2.21 29.37
CA VAL A 112 -3.77 2.86 30.63
C VAL A 112 -4.45 2.05 31.74
N ALA A 113 -4.03 0.80 31.96
CA ALA A 113 -4.36 0.06 33.18
C ALA A 113 -3.46 -1.15 33.51
N ALA A 114 -2.53 -1.56 32.66
CA ALA A 114 -1.71 -2.74 32.91
C ALA A 114 -0.23 -2.39 33.12
N ASN A 115 0.05 -1.46 34.03
CA ASN A 115 1.28 -1.58 34.80
C ASN A 115 1.20 -0.91 36.18
N LYS A 116 0.74 -1.66 37.19
CA LYS A 116 1.35 -1.64 38.53
C LYS A 116 0.89 -2.82 39.39
N PHE A 117 1.88 -3.62 39.79
CA PHE A 117 1.90 -4.58 40.91
C PHE A 117 1.21 -5.94 40.72
N ILE A 118 1.97 -6.89 40.19
CA ILE A 118 2.08 -8.21 40.82
C ILE A 118 3.15 -8.13 41.93
N VAL A 119 3.02 -9.01 42.93
CA VAL A 119 3.83 -9.24 44.15
C VAL A 119 3.43 -8.28 45.29
N ILE A 120 2.81 -8.73 46.39
CA ILE A 120 3.21 -9.86 47.26
C ILE A 120 1.97 -10.49 47.93
N GLU A 121 1.84 -11.82 47.86
CA GLU A 121 1.03 -12.59 48.82
C GLU A 121 1.74 -12.60 50.18
N HIS A 122 0.98 -12.47 51.27
CA HIS A 122 0.87 -13.39 52.43
C HIS A 122 -0.36 -12.97 53.24
#